data_AF-A0A8X7UP99-F1
#
_entry.id   AF-A0A8X7UP99-F1
#
_cell.length_a   1.000
_cell.length_b   1.000
_cell.length_c   1.000
_cell.angle_alpha   90.00
_cell.angle_beta   90.00
_cell.angle_gamma   90.00
#
_symmetry.space_group_name_H-M   'P 1'
#
loop_
_entity.id
_entity.type
_entity.pdbx_description
1 polymer ?
#
loop_
_entity_poly.entity_id
_entity_poly.type
_entity_poly.pdbx_seq_one_letter_code
_entity_poly.pdbx_strand_id
1 'polypeptide(L)'
;MFLEKEVAGKNFFGGETIGLFDMVVRTMIPYCGVRAWEFMGIDMIPEEKFPELNRWMKKLDELEVVRKCIPPREEHIEHSKRNAEIIKSAYKRQTYYSLES
;
A
#
# COMPACT_ATOMS: atom_id res chain seq x y z
N MET A 1 -9.25 -1.13 -13.87
CA MET A 1 -9.82 -0.41 -15.03
C MET A 1 -10.74 0.74 -14.61
N PHE A 2 -11.63 0.58 -13.62
CA PHE A 2 -12.51 1.67 -13.19
C PHE A 2 -11.74 2.89 -12.64
N LEU A 3 -10.86 2.68 -11.65
CA LEU A 3 -10.05 3.77 -11.09
C LEU A 3 -9.09 4.40 -12.10
N GLU A 4 -8.51 3.59 -12.97
CA GLU A 4 -7.65 4.05 -14.08
C GLU A 4 -8.38 5.03 -14.98
N LYS A 5 -9.62 4.70 -15.39
CA LYS A 5 -10.46 5.59 -16.19
C LYS A 5 -10.92 6.82 -15.42
N GLU A 6 -11.17 6.68 -14.11
CA GLU A 6 -11.68 7.75 -13.27
C GLU A 6 -10.63 8.83 -13.00
N VAL A 7 -9.36 8.44 -12.85
CA VAL A 7 -8.24 9.37 -12.67
C VAL A 7 -7.68 9.90 -13.99
N ALA A 8 -8.08 9.29 -15.12
CA ALA A 8 -7.64 9.72 -16.44
C ALA A 8 -8.06 11.17 -16.71
N GLY A 9 -7.09 11.99 -17.16
CA GLY A 9 -7.30 13.42 -17.41
C GLY A 9 -7.44 14.29 -16.16
N LYS A 10 -7.31 13.73 -14.95
CA LYS A 10 -7.30 14.49 -13.68
C LYS A 10 -5.91 14.45 -13.04
N ASN A 11 -5.62 15.48 -12.24
CA ASN A 11 -4.40 15.52 -11.43
C ASN A 11 -4.53 14.59 -10.21
N PHE A 12 -5.70 14.63 -9.58
CA PHE A 12 -6.07 13.83 -8.41
C PHE A 12 -7.49 13.30 -8.59
N PHE A 13 -7.90 12.30 -7.81
CA PHE A 13 -9.30 11.89 -7.77
C PHE A 13 -10.22 13.02 -7.28
N GLY A 14 -9.70 13.90 -6.41
CA GLY A 14 -10.35 15.17 -6.04
C GLY A 14 -10.41 16.23 -7.14
N GLY A 15 -9.87 15.98 -8.34
CA GLY A 15 -9.84 16.92 -9.46
C GLY A 15 -8.53 17.73 -9.48
N GLU A 16 -8.63 19.03 -9.21
CA GLU A 16 -7.48 19.95 -9.21
C GLU A 16 -6.62 19.86 -7.95
N THR A 17 -7.23 19.50 -6.82
CA THR A 17 -6.57 19.40 -5.51
C THR A 17 -6.75 18.01 -4.90
N ILE A 18 -5.93 17.66 -3.92
CA ILE A 18 -6.06 16.41 -3.18
C ILE A 18 -7.45 16.33 -2.53
N GLY A 19 -8.16 15.22 -2.76
CA GLY A 19 -9.36 14.86 -2.04
C GLY A 19 -9.13 13.82 -0.94
N LEU A 20 -10.20 13.53 -0.20
CA LEU A 20 -10.19 12.47 0.82
C LEU A 20 -9.78 11.11 0.24
N PHE A 21 -10.29 10.78 -0.95
CA PHE A 21 -9.97 9.50 -1.60
C PHE A 21 -8.48 9.39 -1.92
N ASP A 22 -7.85 10.48 -2.37
CA ASP A 22 -6.42 10.50 -2.65
C ASP A 22 -5.60 10.20 -1.38
N MET A 23 -5.98 10.81 -0.25
CA MET A 23 -5.34 10.57 1.05
C MET A 23 -5.54 9.12 1.52
N VAL A 24 -6.76 8.60 1.45
CA VAL A 24 -7.07 7.23 1.89
C VAL A 24 -6.29 6.22 1.06
N VAL A 25 -6.37 6.25 -0.27
CA VAL A 25 -5.68 5.27 -1.12
C VAL A 25 -4.16 5.37 -0.94
N ARG A 26 -3.62 6.58 -0.78
CA ARG A 26 -2.19 6.76 -0.60
C ARG A 26 -1.67 6.34 0.77
N THR A 27 -2.49 6.37 1.81
CA THR A 27 -2.17 5.72 3.10
C THR A 27 -2.38 4.21 3.04
N MET A 28 -3.24 3.69 2.16
CA MET A 28 -3.40 2.25 1.95
C MET A 28 -2.20 1.63 1.23
N ILE A 29 -1.58 2.27 0.25
CA ILE A 29 -0.39 1.69 -0.43
C ILE A 29 0.72 1.26 0.56
N PRO A 30 1.13 2.10 1.52
CA PRO A 30 2.15 1.73 2.47
C PRO A 30 1.71 0.65 3.45
N TYR A 31 0.48 0.75 4.00
CA TYR A 31 0.00 -0.09 5.11
C TYR A 31 -0.84 -1.31 4.70
N CYS A 32 -1.47 -1.26 3.53
CA CYS A 32 -2.22 -2.38 2.96
C CYS A 32 -1.29 -3.28 2.15
N GLY A 33 -1.90 -4.36 1.67
CA GLY A 33 -1.23 -5.43 0.99
C GLY A 33 -0.34 -5.00 -0.18
N VAL A 34 -0.41 -3.80 -0.79
CA VAL A 34 0.41 -3.46 -1.98
C VAL A 34 1.90 -3.71 -1.72
N ARG A 35 2.46 -3.24 -0.60
CA ARG A 35 3.85 -3.59 -0.22
C ARG A 35 4.01 -5.07 0.15
N ALA A 36 3.00 -5.71 0.72
CA ALA A 36 2.99 -7.16 0.97
C ALA A 36 2.98 -8.00 -0.33
N TRP A 37 2.24 -7.57 -1.34
CA TRP A 37 2.16 -8.13 -2.68
C TRP A 37 3.50 -7.91 -3.39
N GLU A 38 4.10 -6.72 -3.28
CA GLU A 38 5.48 -6.46 -3.74
C GLU A 38 6.47 -7.45 -3.10
N PHE A 39 6.38 -7.73 -1.79
CA PHE A 39 7.23 -8.74 -1.13
C PHE A 39 7.00 -10.16 -1.67
N MET A 40 5.79 -10.46 -2.13
CA MET A 40 5.45 -11.72 -2.78
C MET A 40 5.79 -11.72 -4.28
N GLY A 41 6.46 -10.68 -4.80
CA GLY A 41 6.81 -10.53 -6.21
C GLY A 41 5.63 -10.17 -7.12
N ILE A 42 4.53 -9.69 -6.53
CA ILE A 42 3.30 -9.34 -7.23
C ILE A 42 3.23 -7.82 -7.36
N ASP A 43 3.36 -7.33 -8.59
CA ASP A 43 3.06 -5.95 -8.92
C ASP A 43 1.54 -5.78 -9.08
N MET A 44 0.91 -5.10 -8.12
CA MET A 44 -0.54 -4.91 -8.09
C MET A 44 -1.01 -3.80 -9.03
N ILE A 45 -0.12 -2.85 -9.37
CA ILE A 45 -0.42 -1.70 -10.22
C ILE A 45 0.65 -1.58 -11.31
N PRO A 46 0.78 -2.58 -12.21
CA PRO A 46 1.79 -2.56 -13.25
C PRO A 46 1.56 -1.39 -14.21
N GLU A 47 2.63 -0.63 -14.46
CA GLU A 47 2.60 0.60 -15.26
C GLU A 47 2.07 0.35 -16.68
N GLU A 48 2.32 -0.84 -17.25
CA GLU A 48 1.80 -1.22 -18.58
C GLU A 48 0.26 -1.30 -18.64
N LYS A 49 -0.39 -1.68 -17.53
CA LYS A 49 -1.85 -1.81 -17.46
C LYS A 49 -2.53 -0.60 -16.85
N PHE A 50 -1.80 0.13 -16.01
CA PHE A 50 -2.33 1.24 -15.22
C PHE A 50 -1.41 2.48 -15.26
N PRO A 51 -1.15 3.05 -16.45
CA PRO A 51 -0.27 4.20 -16.60
C PRO A 51 -0.78 5.46 -15.86
N GLU A 52 -2.09 5.70 -15.83
CA GLU A 52 -2.70 6.87 -15.22
C GLU A 52 -2.63 6.80 -13.69
N LEU A 53 -2.90 5.63 -13.11
CA LEU A 53 -2.69 5.39 -11.68
C LEU A 53 -1.22 5.53 -11.29
N ASN A 54 -0.29 5.05 -12.12
CA ASN A 54 1.15 5.23 -11.86
C ASN A 54 1.56 6.70 -11.91
N ARG A 55 1.09 7.47 -12.89
CA ARG A 55 1.29 8.93 -12.91
C ARG A 55 0.72 9.57 -11.64
N TRP A 56 -0.51 9.23 -11.28
CA TRP A 56 -1.18 9.78 -10.10
C TRP A 56 -0.43 9.48 -8.80
N MET A 57 0.07 8.25 -8.62
CA MET A 57 0.91 7.89 -7.46
C MET A 57 2.18 8.74 -7.39
N LYS A 58 2.91 8.84 -8.51
CA LYS A 58 4.12 9.68 -8.63
C LYS A 58 3.82 11.14 -8.28
N LYS A 59 2.71 11.68 -8.78
CA LYS A 59 2.29 13.06 -8.48
C LYS A 59 1.94 13.28 -7.01
N LEU A 60 1.33 12.30 -6.36
CA LEU A 60 1.12 12.37 -4.91
C LEU A 60 2.46 12.27 -4.15
N ASP A 61 3.47 11.56 -4.65
CA ASP A 61 4.79 11.45 -3.99
C ASP A 61 5.53 12.80 -3.94
N GLU A 62 5.29 13.66 -4.92
CA GLU A 62 5.84 15.03 -4.99
C GLU A 62 5.30 15.95 -3.88
N LEU A 63 4.17 15.60 -3.27
CA LEU A 63 3.53 16.42 -2.25
C LEU A 63 4.13 16.16 -0.87
N GLU A 64 4.73 17.19 -0.29
CA GLU A 64 5.43 17.10 1.00
C GLU A 64 4.54 16.58 2.13
N VAL A 65 3.27 17.02 2.18
CA VAL A 65 2.29 16.56 3.19
C VAL A 65 2.12 15.05 3.13
N VAL A 66 2.11 14.48 1.92
CA VAL A 66 1.91 13.05 1.73
C VAL A 66 3.17 12.29 2.09
N ARG A 67 4.35 12.80 1.70
CA ARG A 67 5.64 12.22 2.08
C ARG A 67 5.83 12.16 3.60
N LYS A 68 5.34 13.16 4.34
CA LYS A 68 5.38 13.19 5.82
C LYS A 68 4.44 12.18 6.47
N CYS A 69 3.36 11.79 5.79
CA CYS A 69 2.38 10.83 6.31
C CYS A 69 2.78 9.37 6.06
N ILE A 70 3.80 9.11 5.23
CA ILE A 70 4.19 7.76 4.86
C ILE A 70 5.52 7.42 5.50
N PRO A 71 5.60 6.32 6.28
CA PRO A 71 6.87 5.88 6.83
C PRO A 71 7.82 5.52 5.68
N PRO A 72 9.13 5.83 5.82
CA PRO A 72 10.17 5.38 4.90
C PRO A 72 9.98 3.91 4.53
N ARG A 73 10.26 3.57 3.27
CA ARG A 73 10.01 2.23 2.74
C ARG A 73 10.64 1.19 3.65
N GLU A 74 11.94 1.32 3.90
CA GLU A 74 12.79 0.39 4.65
C GLU A 74 12.27 0.18 6.08
N GLU A 75 11.91 1.26 6.77
CA GLU A 75 11.33 1.20 8.13
C GLU A 75 10.01 0.43 8.14
N HIS A 76 9.17 0.67 7.12
CA HIS A 76 7.93 -0.06 6.98
C HIS A 76 8.15 -1.55 6.64
N ILE A 77 9.16 -1.87 5.82
CA ILE A 77 9.56 -3.25 5.52
C ILE A 77 9.95 -3.98 6.81
N GLU A 78 10.82 -3.36 7.61
CA GLU A 78 11.31 -3.92 8.87
C GLU A 78 10.17 -4.14 9.86
N HIS A 79 9.29 -3.14 10.02
CA HIS A 79 8.09 -3.25 10.85
C HIS A 79 7.18 -4.41 10.40
N SER A 80 6.95 -4.53 9.09
CA SER A 80 6.12 -5.59 8.50
C SER A 80 6.72 -6.98 8.73
N LYS A 81 8.04 -7.15 8.56
CA LYS A 81 8.75 -8.41 8.86
C LYS A 81 8.63 -8.80 10.32
N ARG A 82 8.83 -7.85 11.24
CA ARG A 82 8.66 -8.07 12.69
C ARG A 82 7.25 -8.57 13.01
N ASN A 83 6.23 -7.91 12.45
CA ASN A 83 4.83 -8.32 12.67
C ASN A 83 4.53 -9.70 12.09
N ALA A 84 5.08 -10.04 10.92
CA ALA A 84 4.92 -11.36 10.32
C ALA A 84 5.47 -12.48 11.23
N GLU A 85 6.64 -12.29 11.85
CA GLU A 85 7.20 -13.26 12.81
C GLU A 85 6.37 -13.37 14.09
N ILE A 86 5.84 -12.25 14.59
CA ILE A 86 4.92 -12.26 15.75
C ILE A 86 3.68 -13.09 15.42
N ILE A 87 3.04 -12.83 14.27
CA ILE A 87 1.85 -13.56 13.81
C ILE A 87 2.17 -15.06 13.66
N LYS A 88 3.27 -15.40 12.98
CA LYS A 88 3.72 -16.79 12.80
C LYS A 88 3.95 -17.51 14.14
N SER A 89 4.58 -16.83 15.11
CA SER A 89 4.81 -17.39 16.45
C SER A 89 3.51 -17.60 17.23
N ALA A 90 2.53 -16.70 17.09
CA ALA A 90 1.22 -16.83 17.70
C ALA A 90 0.46 -18.04 17.12
N TYR A 91 0.46 -18.18 15.78
CA TYR A 91 -0.13 -19.34 15.10
C TYR A 91 0.51 -20.65 15.56
N LYS A 92 1.84 -20.75 15.61
CA LYS A 92 2.54 -21.98 16.03
C LYS A 92 2.22 -22.36 17.48
N ARG A 93 2.12 -21.37 18.39
CA ARG A 93 1.72 -21.60 19.78
C ARG A 93 0.28 -22.09 19.88
N GLN A 94 -0.64 -21.47 19.15
CA GLN A 94 -2.04 -21.86 19.15
C GLN A 94 -2.23 -23.29 18.64
N THR A 95 -1.53 -23.67 17.56
CA THR A 95 -1.58 -25.04 17.03
C THR A 95 -0.98 -26.08 17.96
N TYR A 96 0.08 -25.72 18.71
CA TYR A 96 0.70 -26.61 19.69
C TYR A 96 -0.30 -26.95 20.81
N TYR A 97 -0.95 -25.94 21.40
CA TYR A 97 -1.93 -26.14 22.46
C TYR A 97 -3.19 -26.90 22.00
N SER A 98 -3.58 -26.79 20.73
CA SER A 98 -4.72 -27.55 20.18
C SER A 98 -4.41 -29.01 19.83
N LEU A 99 -3.13 -29.41 19.79
CA LEU A 99 -2.72 -30.80 19.54
C LEU A 99 -2.46 -31.58 20.84
N GLU A 100 -2.25 -30.89 21.95
CA GLU A 100 -2.08 -31.48 23.29
C GLU A 100 -3.38 -31.56 24.10
N SER A 101 -4.49 -31.03 23.59
CA SER A 101 -5.85 -31.09 24.17
C SER A 101 -6.69 -32.16 23.51
#